data_AF-A0A7W7RHS8-F1
#
_entry.id   AF-A0A7W7RHS8-F1
#
_cell.length_a   1.000
_cell.length_b   1.000
_cell.length_c   1.000
_cell.angle_alpha   90.00
_cell.angle_beta   90.00
_cell.angle_gamma   90.00
#
_symmetry.space_group_name_H-M   'P 1'
#
loop_
_entity.id
_entity.type
_entity.pdbx_description
1 polymer ?
#
loop_
_entity_poly.entity_id
_entity_poly.type
_entity_poly.pdbx_seq_one_letter_code
_entity_poly.pdbx_strand_id
1 'polypeptide(L)'
;MILLVAAMVVVVLTAGVPGRVQDMYASALCKIGNQNPEECDDSGPGDDTRSTADDPAPNVPSPEDRLPTPEEREPDLDTSWPLTVEPAIHGGDEEGGEEEDEDGEVEDPASRGTLTEEESPLWTEPGEYPQMDQYEQSQEDYQSLGEGSDGPCFFWDDMCCPERTCETKNEIEATIQGGRYSCLNPTDIMEHLCRPYAAAMFEHFLDGSGEDVNLPMDSFLEDVPEFEEEIEERQDRIISDALDEAEQRDIDRPMTFPISTEKAPWGYPPGEENGTEFVYDDVDWNNAVGSFHYWLEGEITVYPPDEEGGDPSYELDTSVNMEKWYDWERDNDDPVFEDDWKENIAGYSQSDLAELHQYGMAQEFWIRGDADLPTVEG
;
A
#
# COMPACT_ATOMS: atom_id res chain seq x y z
N MET A 1 25.75 -12.91 -50.90
CA MET A 1 27.15 -13.41 -50.90
C MET A 1 28.01 -12.33 -50.26
N ILE A 2 28.42 -12.57 -48.98
CA ILE A 2 29.61 -12.05 -48.26
C ILE A 2 29.54 -10.53 -47.89
N LEU A 3 29.38 -10.06 -46.63
CA LEU A 3 29.99 -10.25 -45.29
C LEU A 3 30.97 -9.12 -44.89
N LEU A 4 30.72 -8.57 -43.68
CA LEU A 4 31.62 -7.91 -42.68
C LEU A 4 32.14 -6.50 -42.99
N VAL A 5 32.18 -5.53 -42.04
CA VAL A 5 32.79 -5.48 -40.68
C VAL A 5 32.04 -4.40 -39.86
N ALA A 6 31.38 -4.65 -38.72
CA ALA A 6 31.83 -4.73 -37.30
C ALA A 6 32.42 -3.45 -36.64
N ALA A 7 31.82 -3.09 -35.49
CA ALA A 7 32.31 -2.35 -34.31
C ALA A 7 32.53 -0.82 -34.35
N MET A 8 31.73 -0.08 -33.55
CA MET A 8 32.25 0.92 -32.60
C MET A 8 31.33 1.03 -31.37
N VAL A 9 31.96 0.89 -30.21
CA VAL A 9 31.46 0.93 -28.84
C VAL A 9 31.94 2.25 -28.22
N VAL A 10 31.09 2.88 -27.40
CA VAL A 10 31.36 3.90 -26.35
C VAL A 10 31.93 5.26 -26.81
N VAL A 11 31.07 6.29 -26.75
CA VAL A 11 31.36 7.59 -26.12
C VAL A 11 30.06 8.13 -25.50
N VAL A 12 29.81 7.81 -24.24
CA VAL A 12 29.05 8.68 -23.32
C VAL A 12 30.10 9.40 -22.47
N LEU A 13 29.81 10.64 -22.09
CA LEU A 13 30.67 11.63 -21.41
C LEU A 13 31.46 12.55 -22.36
N THR A 14 30.79 13.55 -22.94
CA THR A 14 31.27 14.95 -23.15
C THR A 14 30.39 15.73 -24.14
N ALA A 15 29.07 15.67 -24.00
CA ALA A 15 28.18 16.63 -24.67
C ALA A 15 27.34 17.27 -23.58
N GLY A 16 27.62 18.55 -23.30
CA GLY A 16 26.86 19.35 -22.35
C GLY A 16 25.37 19.28 -22.68
N VAL A 17 24.58 19.30 -21.62
CA VAL A 17 23.12 19.40 -21.65
C VAL A 17 22.70 20.42 -22.73
N PRO A 18 21.81 20.07 -23.68
CA PRO A 18 21.35 21.02 -24.69
C PRO A 18 20.82 22.29 -24.03
N GLY A 19 21.26 23.47 -24.49
CA GLY A 19 20.90 24.75 -23.86
C GLY A 19 19.41 24.97 -23.62
N ARG A 20 18.54 24.27 -24.35
CA ARG A 20 17.08 24.30 -24.13
C ARG A 20 16.62 23.73 -22.78
N VAL A 21 17.35 22.77 -22.21
CA VAL A 21 17.04 22.22 -20.89
C VAL A 21 17.51 23.20 -19.81
N GLN A 22 18.65 23.86 -20.00
CA GLN A 22 19.08 24.93 -19.08
C GLN A 22 18.14 26.14 -19.12
N ASP A 23 17.63 26.52 -20.29
CA ASP A 23 16.64 27.60 -20.42
C ASP A 23 15.30 27.23 -19.77
N MET A 24 14.87 25.96 -19.83
CA MET A 24 13.70 25.47 -19.09
C MET A 24 13.93 25.49 -17.57
N TYR A 25 15.08 25.04 -17.08
CA TYR A 25 15.43 25.08 -15.66
C TYR A 25 15.56 26.52 -15.12
N ALA A 26 16.18 27.43 -15.87
CA ALA A 26 16.28 28.85 -15.48
C ALA A 26 14.92 29.54 -15.44
N SER A 27 14.03 29.21 -16.38
CA SER A 27 12.65 29.72 -16.42
C SER A 27 11.80 29.15 -15.28
N ALA A 28 11.98 27.88 -14.93
CA ALA A 28 11.30 27.23 -13.80
C ALA A 28 11.76 27.83 -12.46
N LEU A 29 13.07 28.03 -12.28
CA LEU A 29 13.64 28.60 -11.06
C LEU A 29 13.32 30.10 -10.89
N CYS A 30 13.27 30.92 -11.96
CA CYS A 30 12.81 32.34 -11.86
C CYS A 30 11.33 32.42 -11.44
N LYS A 31 10.49 31.43 -11.76
CA LYS A 31 9.07 31.40 -11.41
C LYS A 31 8.83 31.06 -9.93
N ILE A 32 9.66 30.17 -9.38
CA ILE A 32 9.63 29.77 -7.95
C ILE A 32 10.12 30.92 -7.05
N GLY A 33 11.01 31.79 -7.53
CA GLY A 33 11.57 32.91 -6.76
C GLY A 33 10.69 34.18 -6.65
N ASN A 34 9.51 34.21 -7.27
CA ASN A 34 8.58 35.36 -7.31
C ASN A 34 9.24 36.68 -7.75
N GLN A 35 10.14 36.64 -8.74
CA GLN A 35 10.79 37.83 -9.31
C GLN A 35 10.16 38.25 -10.64
N ASN A 36 10.22 39.56 -10.92
CA ASN A 36 9.63 40.16 -12.11
C ASN A 36 10.37 39.70 -13.38
N PRO A 37 9.70 39.15 -14.41
CA PRO A 37 10.35 38.51 -15.57
C PRO A 37 11.27 39.43 -16.40
N GLU A 38 11.20 40.75 -16.24
CA GLU A 38 12.08 41.69 -16.93
C GLU A 38 13.50 41.80 -16.30
N GLU A 39 13.74 41.27 -15.10
CA GLU A 39 15.05 41.29 -14.44
C GLU A 39 15.91 40.05 -14.76
N CYS A 40 15.35 38.98 -15.35
CA CYS A 40 16.07 37.73 -15.62
C CYS A 40 16.88 37.74 -16.95
N ASP A 41 16.85 38.82 -17.76
CA ASP A 41 17.44 38.84 -19.12
C ASP A 41 18.87 39.46 -19.21
N ASP A 42 19.49 39.87 -18.09
CA ASP A 42 20.75 40.64 -18.09
C ASP A 42 21.87 40.06 -17.20
N SER A 43 22.08 38.74 -17.22
CA SER A 43 23.22 38.10 -16.56
C SER A 43 24.19 37.47 -17.56
N GLY A 44 25.16 38.28 -18.01
CA GLY A 44 26.36 37.80 -18.69
C GLY A 44 27.30 37.00 -17.77
N PRO A 45 28.30 36.30 -18.33
CA PRO A 45 29.06 35.30 -17.58
C PRO A 45 30.14 35.93 -16.70
N GLY A 46 30.03 35.69 -15.39
CA GLY A 46 31.12 35.75 -14.41
C GLY A 46 30.85 34.68 -13.36
N ASP A 47 31.80 34.20 -12.55
CA ASP A 47 33.26 34.13 -12.52
C ASP A 47 33.51 33.11 -11.37
N ASP A 48 34.47 32.21 -11.53
CA ASP A 48 34.70 31.08 -10.63
C ASP A 48 35.03 31.52 -9.20
N THR A 49 34.32 30.98 -8.19
CA THR A 49 34.93 30.78 -6.87
C THR A 49 34.72 29.37 -6.33
N ARG A 50 35.89 28.81 -6.03
CA ARG A 50 36.25 27.49 -5.52
C ARG A 50 35.86 27.34 -4.05
N SER A 51 35.05 26.33 -3.71
CA SER A 51 34.88 25.86 -2.33
C SER A 51 35.56 24.51 -2.14
N THR A 52 36.28 24.38 -1.02
CA THR A 52 37.14 23.26 -0.65
C THR A 52 36.36 22.11 -0.03
N ALA A 53 36.69 20.89 -0.46
CA ALA A 53 36.25 19.62 0.10
C ALA A 53 36.75 19.40 1.53
N ASP A 54 35.87 18.87 2.39
CA ASP A 54 36.15 17.83 3.39
C ASP A 54 34.84 17.58 4.20
N ASP A 55 33.94 16.75 3.67
CA ASP A 55 32.88 16.10 4.44
C ASP A 55 32.73 14.65 3.94
N PRO A 56 32.53 13.66 4.84
CA PRO A 56 32.41 12.26 4.47
C PRO A 56 31.08 12.00 3.75
N ALA A 57 31.14 11.29 2.62
CA ALA A 57 29.97 10.90 1.84
C ALA A 57 28.97 10.07 2.69
N PRO A 58 27.66 10.30 2.57
CA PRO A 58 26.65 9.45 3.22
C PRO A 58 26.66 8.04 2.63
N ASN A 59 26.31 7.07 3.47
CA ASN A 59 26.20 5.65 3.11
C ASN A 59 25.19 5.48 1.98
N VAL A 60 25.64 4.98 0.84
CA VAL A 60 24.78 4.52 -0.27
C VAL A 60 24.30 3.10 0.08
N PRO A 61 22.99 2.81 0.03
CA PRO A 61 22.47 1.46 0.24
C PRO A 61 23.12 0.45 -0.71
N SER A 62 23.26 -0.80 -0.26
CA SER A 62 23.90 -1.87 -1.05
C SER A 62 22.98 -2.23 -2.24
N PRO A 63 23.50 -2.69 -3.38
CA PRO A 63 22.70 -3.12 -4.54
C PRO A 63 21.70 -4.26 -4.27
N GLU A 64 21.67 -4.79 -3.05
CA GLU A 64 20.80 -5.87 -2.58
C GLU A 64 19.45 -5.35 -2.06
N ASP A 65 19.31 -4.04 -1.82
CA ASP A 65 18.08 -3.40 -1.33
C ASP A 65 17.19 -2.82 -2.46
N ARG A 66 17.48 -3.14 -3.74
CA ARG A 66 16.64 -2.70 -4.87
C ARG A 66 15.57 -3.73 -5.16
N LEU A 67 14.33 -3.28 -5.34
CA LEU A 67 13.25 -4.10 -5.89
C LEU A 67 13.69 -4.69 -7.25
N PRO A 68 13.34 -5.96 -7.54
CA PRO A 68 13.70 -6.60 -8.80
C PRO A 68 13.07 -5.86 -9.97
N THR A 69 13.83 -5.68 -11.03
CA THR A 69 13.35 -5.07 -12.27
C THR A 69 12.33 -5.98 -12.97
N PRO A 70 11.46 -5.45 -13.85
CA PRO A 70 10.46 -6.26 -14.57
C PRO A 70 11.05 -7.43 -15.37
N GLU A 71 12.31 -7.33 -15.80
CA GLU A 71 13.02 -8.39 -16.52
C GLU A 71 13.57 -9.50 -15.60
N GLU A 72 13.60 -9.27 -14.28
CA GLU A 72 14.07 -10.18 -13.24
C GLU A 72 12.93 -10.98 -12.58
N ARG A 73 11.66 -10.72 -12.93
CA ARG A 73 10.51 -11.50 -12.47
C ARG A 73 10.34 -12.75 -13.35
N GLU A 74 10.59 -13.94 -12.79
CA GLU A 74 10.24 -15.19 -13.47
C GLU A 74 8.71 -15.44 -13.37
N PRO A 75 8.03 -15.78 -14.48
CA PRO A 75 6.60 -16.05 -14.47
C PRO A 75 6.35 -17.53 -14.16
N ASP A 76 6.23 -17.87 -12.87
CA ASP A 76 5.56 -19.10 -12.42
C ASP A 76 4.26 -18.67 -11.73
N LEU A 77 3.11 -18.79 -12.42
CA LEU A 77 2.15 -19.90 -12.32
C LEU A 77 1.43 -19.97 -10.96
N ASP A 78 0.17 -19.52 -11.01
CA ASP A 78 -0.96 -19.79 -10.11
C ASP A 78 -1.25 -18.74 -9.00
N THR A 79 -1.89 -17.64 -9.38
CA THR A 79 -2.62 -16.73 -8.47
C THR A 79 -4.14 -16.79 -8.68
N SER A 80 -4.65 -17.94 -9.16
CA SER A 80 -6.07 -18.22 -8.99
C SER A 80 -6.29 -18.74 -7.57
N TRP A 81 -6.46 -17.83 -6.60
CA TRP A 81 -6.86 -18.25 -5.26
C TRP A 81 -8.32 -18.74 -5.29
N PRO A 82 -8.59 -19.98 -4.88
CA PRO A 82 -9.92 -20.39 -4.49
C PRO A 82 -10.22 -19.84 -3.09
N LEU A 83 -11.45 -19.39 -2.89
CA LEU A 83 -12.04 -19.10 -1.58
C LEU A 83 -11.95 -20.34 -0.67
N THR A 84 -10.87 -20.52 0.08
CA THR A 84 -10.81 -21.23 1.37
C THR A 84 -9.48 -20.86 2.03
N VAL A 85 -9.52 -20.07 3.11
CA VAL A 85 -8.39 -19.95 4.04
C VAL A 85 -8.39 -21.24 4.84
N GLU A 86 -7.40 -22.10 4.65
CA GLU A 86 -7.15 -23.21 5.59
C GLU A 86 -6.45 -22.62 6.83
N PRO A 87 -6.93 -22.88 8.06
CA PRO A 87 -6.26 -22.41 9.26
C PRO A 87 -4.85 -23.00 9.35
N ALA A 88 -3.91 -22.23 9.90
CA ALA A 88 -2.52 -22.62 10.08
C ALA A 88 -2.40 -23.90 10.93
N ILE A 89 -2.20 -25.06 10.29
CA ILE A 89 -1.82 -26.29 10.99
C ILE A 89 -0.29 -26.37 11.06
N HIS A 90 0.20 -26.34 12.29
CA HIS A 90 1.60 -26.47 12.65
C HIS A 90 2.19 -27.82 12.18
N GLY A 91 3.30 -27.78 11.42
CA GLY A 91 3.95 -28.96 10.85
C GLY A 91 4.75 -29.76 11.87
N GLY A 92 4.43 -31.06 11.99
CA GLY A 92 5.26 -32.07 12.64
C GLY A 92 5.59 -33.21 11.67
N ASP A 93 6.88 -33.38 11.38
CA ASP A 93 7.43 -34.50 10.61
C ASP A 93 7.16 -35.86 11.29
N GLU A 94 6.77 -36.89 10.53
CA GLU A 94 7.57 -38.10 10.29
C GLU A 94 6.79 -39.24 9.59
N GLU A 95 7.56 -40.09 8.93
CA GLU A 95 7.20 -41.14 7.98
C GLU A 95 6.30 -42.28 8.51
N GLY A 96 5.38 -42.74 7.64
CA GLY A 96 5.25 -44.16 7.28
C GLY A 96 4.51 -45.11 8.23
N GLY A 97 3.31 -45.54 7.81
CA GLY A 97 2.69 -46.78 8.31
C GLY A 97 1.21 -46.92 7.96
N GLU A 98 0.91 -47.62 6.86
CA GLU A 98 -0.44 -48.10 6.55
C GLU A 98 -0.86 -49.18 7.56
N GLU A 99 -1.86 -48.92 8.42
CA GLU A 99 -2.76 -49.97 8.94
C GLU A 99 -4.20 -49.40 9.10
N GLU A 100 -5.16 -50.18 8.62
CA GLU A 100 -6.60 -49.93 8.59
C GLU A 100 -7.27 -50.11 9.97
N ASP A 101 -8.44 -49.46 10.11
CA ASP A 101 -9.54 -49.72 11.05
C ASP A 101 -9.35 -49.39 12.56
N GLU A 102 -10.05 -48.36 13.05
CA GLU A 102 -11.20 -48.50 13.96
C GLU A 102 -11.72 -47.11 14.40
N ASP A 103 -13.02 -46.91 14.22
CA ASP A 103 -13.76 -45.70 14.54
C ASP A 103 -13.70 -45.38 16.05
N GLY A 104 -12.83 -44.44 16.39
CA GLY A 104 -12.80 -43.76 17.66
C GLY A 104 -12.07 -42.46 17.47
N GLU A 105 -12.81 -41.36 17.27
CA GLU A 105 -12.26 -40.02 17.42
C GLU A 105 -11.62 -39.93 18.81
N VAL A 106 -10.30 -40.10 18.85
CA VAL A 106 -9.48 -39.71 19.98
C VAL A 106 -9.43 -38.20 19.89
N GLU A 107 -10.40 -37.54 20.52
CA GLU A 107 -10.31 -36.11 20.80
C GLU A 107 -8.95 -35.86 21.47
N ASP A 108 -8.10 -35.08 20.80
CA ASP A 108 -6.84 -34.59 21.36
C ASP A 108 -7.15 -33.93 22.71
N PRO A 109 -6.51 -34.32 23.84
CA PRO A 109 -6.72 -33.65 25.11
C PRO A 109 -6.41 -32.14 25.08
N ALA A 110 -5.71 -31.63 24.05
CA ALA A 110 -5.54 -30.20 23.80
C ALA A 110 -6.81 -29.50 23.29
N SER A 111 -7.70 -30.17 22.53
CA SER A 111 -8.91 -29.54 21.98
C SER A 111 -10.00 -29.26 23.01
N ARG A 112 -9.82 -29.78 24.23
CA ARG A 112 -10.86 -29.74 25.25
C ARG A 112 -11.03 -28.35 25.88
N GLY A 113 -10.21 -27.36 25.57
CA GLY A 113 -10.33 -25.97 26.02
C GLY A 113 -10.67 -24.96 24.92
N THR A 114 -10.68 -25.36 23.65
CA THR A 114 -10.85 -24.42 22.53
C THR A 114 -12.32 -24.28 22.18
N LEU A 115 -12.81 -23.04 22.07
CA LEU A 115 -14.14 -22.78 21.53
C LEU A 115 -14.12 -22.89 20.02
N THR A 116 -15.23 -23.36 19.45
CA THR A 116 -15.45 -23.20 18.01
C THR A 116 -15.70 -21.73 17.66
N GLU A 117 -15.53 -21.38 16.39
CA GLU A 117 -15.87 -20.05 15.84
C GLU A 117 -17.29 -19.62 16.23
N GLU A 118 -18.28 -20.52 16.11
CA GLU A 118 -19.68 -20.24 16.45
C GLU A 118 -19.93 -20.03 17.96
N GLU A 119 -19.03 -20.52 18.82
CA GLU A 119 -19.13 -20.44 20.27
C GLU A 119 -18.33 -19.27 20.87
N SER A 120 -17.41 -18.70 20.10
CA SER A 120 -16.56 -17.59 20.53
C SER A 120 -17.31 -16.27 20.38
N PRO A 121 -17.46 -15.46 21.44
CA PRO A 121 -18.03 -14.11 21.30
C PRO A 121 -17.08 -13.14 20.58
N LEU A 122 -15.82 -13.52 20.41
CA LEU A 122 -14.78 -12.73 19.73
C LEU A 122 -14.72 -13.04 18.23
N TRP A 123 -15.57 -13.94 17.74
CA TRP A 123 -15.63 -14.33 16.35
C TRP A 123 -16.79 -13.65 15.64
N THR A 124 -16.45 -12.95 14.57
CA THR A 124 -17.38 -12.42 13.59
C THR A 124 -17.11 -13.11 12.27
N GLU A 125 -18.16 -13.66 11.66
CA GLU A 125 -18.07 -14.21 10.31
C GLU A 125 -17.56 -13.12 9.36
N PRO A 126 -16.52 -13.40 8.54
CA PRO A 126 -15.95 -12.42 7.64
C PRO A 126 -17.03 -11.81 6.72
N GLY A 127 -17.25 -10.50 6.88
CA GLY A 127 -18.20 -9.75 6.06
C GLY A 127 -17.65 -9.43 4.67
N GLU A 128 -18.57 -9.20 3.72
CA GLU A 128 -18.23 -8.59 2.44
C GLU A 128 -17.58 -7.21 2.64
N TYR A 129 -16.73 -6.80 1.69
CA TYR A 129 -16.12 -5.47 1.73
C TYR A 129 -17.21 -4.38 1.69
N PRO A 130 -17.15 -3.35 2.56
CA PRO A 130 -18.24 -2.36 2.65
C PRO A 130 -18.55 -1.59 1.35
N GLN A 131 -17.61 -1.55 0.40
CA GLN A 131 -17.78 -0.86 -0.89
C GLN A 131 -17.82 -1.84 -2.09
N MET A 132 -18.31 -3.08 -1.88
CA MET A 132 -18.46 -4.05 -2.99
C MET A 132 -19.24 -3.49 -4.19
N ASP A 133 -20.26 -2.65 -3.97
CA ASP A 133 -21.02 -2.01 -5.05
C ASP A 133 -20.14 -1.12 -5.95
N GLN A 134 -19.15 -0.40 -5.37
CA GLN A 134 -18.21 0.45 -6.12
C GLN A 134 -17.22 -0.39 -6.92
N TYR A 135 -16.73 -1.47 -6.32
CA TYR A 135 -15.91 -2.46 -7.01
C TYR A 135 -16.65 -3.07 -8.20
N GLU A 136 -17.89 -3.52 -8.03
CA GLU A 136 -18.69 -4.10 -9.12
C GLU A 136 -18.91 -3.09 -10.25
N GLN A 137 -19.24 -1.84 -9.91
CA GLN A 137 -19.39 -0.77 -10.90
C GLN A 137 -18.08 -0.49 -11.66
N SER A 138 -16.95 -0.49 -10.96
CA SER A 138 -15.62 -0.35 -11.56
C SER A 138 -15.32 -1.45 -12.57
N GLN A 139 -15.56 -2.71 -12.17
CA GLN A 139 -15.38 -3.85 -13.06
C GLN A 139 -16.29 -3.77 -14.29
N GLU A 140 -17.55 -3.35 -14.13
CA GLU A 140 -18.47 -3.15 -15.25
C GLU A 140 -17.99 -2.04 -16.22
N ASP A 141 -17.52 -0.91 -15.68
CA ASP A 141 -17.01 0.20 -16.47
C ASP A 141 -15.81 -0.24 -17.31
N TYR A 142 -14.83 -0.92 -16.69
CA TYR A 142 -13.64 -1.41 -17.38
C TYR A 142 -13.98 -2.50 -18.41
N GLN A 143 -14.81 -3.48 -18.06
CA GLN A 143 -15.19 -4.58 -18.95
C GLN A 143 -16.05 -4.12 -20.14
N SER A 144 -16.76 -3.00 -20.01
CA SER A 144 -17.55 -2.41 -21.10
C SER A 144 -16.70 -2.03 -22.32
N LEU A 145 -15.38 -1.91 -22.15
CA LEU A 145 -14.39 -1.67 -23.20
C LEU A 145 -14.12 -2.91 -24.08
N GLY A 146 -14.57 -4.09 -23.65
CA GLY A 146 -14.34 -5.39 -24.29
C GLY A 146 -13.20 -6.16 -23.60
N GLU A 147 -13.34 -7.49 -23.45
CA GLU A 147 -12.41 -8.40 -22.75
C GLU A 147 -10.94 -8.15 -23.09
N GLY A 148 -10.25 -7.27 -22.34
CA GLY A 148 -8.80 -7.02 -22.39
C GLY A 148 -8.20 -6.90 -23.80
N SER A 149 -9.00 -6.57 -24.81
CA SER A 149 -8.64 -6.89 -26.18
C SER A 149 -7.94 -5.69 -26.77
N ASP A 150 -6.60 -5.66 -26.70
CA ASP A 150 -5.72 -5.02 -27.68
C ASP A 150 -6.38 -3.83 -28.39
N GLY A 151 -6.92 -2.91 -27.58
CA GLY A 151 -7.77 -1.87 -28.11
C GLY A 151 -6.89 -1.02 -28.98
N PRO A 152 -7.40 -0.39 -30.05
CA PRO A 152 -6.59 0.52 -30.86
C PRO A 152 -5.92 1.64 -30.02
N CYS A 153 -6.29 1.77 -28.76
CA CYS A 153 -5.87 2.75 -27.78
C CYS A 153 -4.56 2.41 -27.06
N PHE A 154 -4.25 1.12 -26.83
CA PHE A 154 -2.98 0.71 -26.21
C PHE A 154 -1.78 0.91 -27.15
N PHE A 155 -2.02 0.87 -28.48
CA PHE A 155 -0.98 1.02 -29.51
C PHE A 155 -0.94 2.40 -30.19
N TRP A 156 -2.00 3.22 -30.07
CA TRP A 156 -2.11 4.53 -30.72
C TRP A 156 -2.71 5.57 -29.76
N ASP A 157 -1.90 6.06 -28.82
CA ASP A 157 -2.26 7.09 -27.82
C ASP A 157 -3.05 8.27 -28.44
N ASP A 158 -2.62 8.77 -29.60
CA ASP A 158 -3.23 9.92 -30.27
C ASP A 158 -4.65 9.69 -30.83
N MET A 159 -5.11 8.43 -30.97
CA MET A 159 -6.34 8.13 -31.73
C MET A 159 -7.54 7.73 -30.85
N CYS A 160 -7.30 7.42 -29.57
CA CYS A 160 -8.33 6.90 -28.67
C CYS A 160 -8.58 7.74 -27.41
N CYS A 161 -7.74 8.73 -27.19
CA CYS A 161 -7.73 9.49 -25.97
C CYS A 161 -8.35 10.87 -26.20
N PRO A 162 -9.36 11.29 -25.44
CA PRO A 162 -9.68 12.70 -25.35
C PRO A 162 -8.44 13.50 -24.95
N GLU A 163 -8.24 14.67 -25.54
CA GLU A 163 -7.04 15.51 -25.31
C GLU A 163 -6.77 15.73 -23.81
N ARG A 164 -7.83 15.95 -23.02
CA ARG A 164 -7.77 16.09 -21.56
C ARG A 164 -7.29 14.82 -20.86
N THR A 165 -7.86 13.66 -21.18
CA THR A 165 -7.46 12.37 -20.58
C THR A 165 -5.97 12.08 -20.79
N CYS A 166 -5.42 12.44 -21.96
CA CYS A 166 -3.99 12.26 -22.23
C CYS A 166 -3.11 13.29 -21.54
N GLU A 167 -3.59 14.53 -21.41
CA GLU A 167 -2.95 15.53 -20.57
C GLU A 167 -2.86 15.04 -19.12
N THR A 168 -3.97 14.53 -18.56
CA THR A 168 -4.02 13.91 -17.22
C THR A 168 -2.99 12.80 -17.07
N LYS A 169 -2.93 11.83 -18.00
CA LYS A 169 -1.94 10.74 -17.93
C LYS A 169 -0.50 11.27 -17.86
N ASN A 170 -0.16 12.25 -18.71
CA ASN A 170 1.17 12.86 -18.71
C ASN A 170 1.47 13.63 -17.40
N GLU A 171 0.46 14.29 -16.81
CA GLU A 171 0.60 14.95 -15.51
C GLU A 171 0.83 13.95 -14.36
N ILE A 172 0.15 12.80 -14.37
CA ILE A 172 0.39 11.73 -13.40
C ILE A 172 1.79 11.14 -13.58
N GLU A 173 2.22 10.87 -14.82
CA GLU A 173 3.59 10.39 -15.09
C GLU A 173 4.66 11.38 -14.59
N ALA A 174 4.43 12.69 -14.76
CA ALA A 174 5.30 13.72 -14.20
C ALA A 174 5.28 13.74 -12.67
N THR A 175 4.11 13.53 -12.05
CA THR A 175 3.93 13.39 -10.60
C THR A 175 4.72 12.21 -10.05
N ILE A 176 4.61 11.03 -10.67
CA ILE A 176 5.36 9.81 -10.31
C ILE A 176 6.88 10.08 -10.37
N GLN A 177 7.35 10.70 -11.46
CA GLN A 177 8.77 11.04 -11.61
C GLN A 177 9.23 12.04 -10.56
N GLY A 178 8.41 13.06 -10.25
CA GLY A 178 8.67 14.05 -9.22
C GLY A 178 8.78 13.44 -7.83
N GLY A 179 7.82 12.60 -7.44
CA GLY A 179 7.80 11.91 -6.14
C GLY A 179 9.04 11.04 -5.92
N ARG A 180 9.47 10.30 -6.96
CA ARG A 180 10.68 9.47 -6.91
C ARG A 180 11.98 10.26 -6.91
N TYR A 181 12.08 11.25 -7.80
CA TYR A 181 13.31 12.02 -7.96
C TYR A 181 13.65 12.82 -6.70
N SER A 182 12.64 13.33 -6.02
CA SER A 182 12.79 14.09 -4.78
C SER A 182 13.46 13.26 -3.67
N CYS A 183 13.24 11.94 -3.65
CA CYS A 183 13.90 11.02 -2.71
C CYS A 183 15.40 10.80 -3.00
N LEU A 184 15.83 10.90 -4.26
CA LEU A 184 17.22 10.67 -4.65
C LEU A 184 18.14 11.87 -4.40
N ASN A 185 17.56 13.07 -4.32
CA ASN A 185 18.31 14.30 -4.08
C ASN A 185 17.61 15.15 -2.99
N PRO A 186 17.58 14.68 -1.73
CA PRO A 186 16.96 15.42 -0.65
C PRO A 186 17.77 16.70 -0.43
N THR A 187 17.18 17.82 -0.86
CA THR A 187 17.51 19.14 -0.31
C THR A 187 16.41 19.47 0.68
N ASP A 188 16.65 20.39 1.63
CA ASP A 188 15.62 20.79 2.62
C ASP A 188 14.28 21.23 1.98
N ILE A 189 14.29 21.63 0.69
CA ILE A 189 13.10 22.03 -0.08
C ILE A 189 12.50 20.87 -0.90
N MET A 190 13.18 19.74 -1.07
CA MET A 190 12.67 18.60 -1.86
C MET A 190 12.31 17.39 -0.99
N GLU A 191 12.80 17.33 0.26
CA GLU A 191 12.50 16.24 1.19
C GLU A 191 10.99 16.07 1.42
N HIS A 192 10.26 17.18 1.60
CA HIS A 192 8.81 17.16 1.74
C HIS A 192 8.04 16.76 0.46
N LEU A 193 8.72 16.56 -0.66
CA LEU A 193 8.15 16.07 -1.93
C LEU A 193 8.54 14.62 -2.22
N CYS A 194 9.35 13.97 -1.37
CA CYS A 194 9.65 12.55 -1.49
C CYS A 194 8.40 11.73 -1.15
N ARG A 195 7.87 11.02 -2.15
CA ARG A 195 6.59 10.27 -2.08
C ARG A 195 6.68 8.93 -2.82
N PRO A 196 7.59 8.02 -2.40
CA PRO A 196 7.84 6.78 -3.13
C PRO A 196 6.62 5.83 -3.15
N TYR A 197 5.86 5.72 -2.07
CA TYR A 197 4.72 4.81 -1.99
C TYR A 197 3.55 5.31 -2.83
N ALA A 198 3.21 6.59 -2.75
CA ALA A 198 2.17 7.18 -3.59
C ALA A 198 2.53 7.07 -5.07
N ALA A 199 3.79 7.37 -5.43
CA ALA A 199 4.27 7.23 -6.80
C ALA A 199 4.19 5.77 -7.30
N ALA A 200 4.41 4.78 -6.43
CA ALA A 200 4.26 3.37 -6.79
C ALA A 200 2.78 2.99 -7.05
N MET A 201 1.84 3.47 -6.24
CA MET A 201 0.41 3.22 -6.44
C MET A 201 -0.11 3.85 -7.74
N PHE A 202 0.27 5.09 -8.05
CA PHE A 202 -0.07 5.72 -9.33
C PHE A 202 0.58 5.01 -10.53
N GLU A 203 1.82 4.55 -10.40
CA GLU A 203 2.46 3.79 -11.48
C GLU A 203 1.71 2.49 -11.75
N HIS A 204 1.33 1.78 -10.68
CA HIS A 204 0.54 0.55 -10.79
C HIS A 204 -0.84 0.80 -11.40
N PHE A 205 -1.52 1.87 -10.97
CA PHE A 205 -2.77 2.33 -11.58
C PHE A 205 -2.63 2.53 -13.10
N LEU A 206 -1.58 3.24 -13.53
CA LEU A 206 -1.32 3.55 -14.94
C LEU A 206 -0.79 2.37 -15.76
N ASP A 207 -0.22 1.34 -15.14
CA ASP A 207 0.13 0.08 -15.82
C ASP A 207 -1.14 -0.61 -16.35
N GLY A 208 -2.27 -0.39 -15.67
CA GLY A 208 -3.58 -0.83 -16.13
C GLY A 208 -3.79 -2.34 -16.08
N SER A 209 -2.98 -3.05 -15.28
CA SER A 209 -3.09 -4.50 -15.06
C SER A 209 -4.29 -4.87 -14.18
N GLY A 210 -4.65 -3.98 -13.24
CA GLY A 210 -5.65 -4.27 -12.20
C GLY A 210 -5.23 -5.37 -11.24
N GLU A 211 -3.96 -5.80 -11.26
CA GLU A 211 -3.43 -6.78 -10.32
C GLU A 211 -3.49 -6.22 -8.89
N ASP A 212 -3.70 -7.09 -7.92
CA ASP A 212 -3.74 -6.65 -6.52
C ASP A 212 -2.35 -6.23 -6.05
N VAL A 213 -2.30 -5.18 -5.23
CA VAL A 213 -1.06 -4.71 -4.59
C VAL A 213 -1.04 -5.14 -3.13
N ASN A 214 0.02 -5.87 -2.77
CA ASN A 214 0.30 -6.19 -1.37
C ASN A 214 1.07 -5.03 -0.72
N LEU A 215 0.48 -4.46 0.32
CA LEU A 215 1.05 -3.39 1.12
C LEU A 215 2.15 -3.95 2.02
N PRO A 216 3.35 -3.33 2.08
CA PRO A 216 4.39 -3.75 2.99
C PRO A 216 4.03 -3.34 4.42
N MET A 217 3.24 -4.17 5.10
CA MET A 217 2.67 -3.85 6.41
C MET A 217 3.71 -3.52 7.48
N ASP A 218 4.87 -4.19 7.50
CA ASP A 218 5.95 -3.87 8.44
C ASP A 218 6.41 -2.40 8.32
N SER A 219 6.61 -1.92 7.08
CA SER A 219 6.99 -0.52 6.84
C SER A 219 5.83 0.43 7.09
N PHE A 220 4.60 0.02 6.76
CA PHE A 220 3.41 0.82 7.02
C PHE A 220 3.21 1.05 8.53
N LEU A 221 3.35 0.01 9.35
CA LEU A 221 3.23 0.11 10.81
C LEU A 221 4.37 0.94 11.41
N GLU A 222 5.61 0.80 10.91
CA GLU A 222 6.75 1.61 11.36
C GLU A 222 6.55 3.12 11.06
N ASP A 223 6.00 3.43 9.89
CA ASP A 223 5.81 4.81 9.43
C ASP A 223 4.50 5.45 9.94
N VAL A 224 3.51 4.64 10.34
CA VAL A 224 2.16 5.08 10.77
C VAL A 224 1.84 4.58 12.19
N PRO A 225 2.50 5.13 13.22
CA PRO A 225 2.33 4.69 14.61
C PRO A 225 0.91 4.93 15.15
N GLU A 226 0.14 5.86 14.59
CA GLU A 226 -1.27 6.06 14.95
C GLU A 226 -2.13 4.85 14.62
N PHE A 227 -1.73 4.05 13.61
CA PHE A 227 -2.41 2.80 13.30
C PHE A 227 -2.00 1.68 14.26
N GLU A 228 -0.72 1.62 14.65
CA GLU A 228 -0.27 0.71 15.71
C GLU A 228 -1.06 0.96 17.01
N GLU A 229 -1.26 2.22 17.41
CA GLU A 229 -2.06 2.58 18.59
C GLU A 229 -3.53 2.11 18.46
N GLU A 230 -4.15 2.24 17.28
CA GLU A 230 -5.51 1.73 17.06
C GLU A 230 -5.58 0.19 17.16
N ILE A 231 -4.57 -0.51 16.66
CA ILE A 231 -4.46 -1.97 16.77
C ILE A 231 -4.34 -2.38 18.25
N GLU A 232 -3.45 -1.73 19.01
CA GLU A 232 -3.26 -1.98 20.44
C GLU A 232 -4.57 -1.74 21.22
N GLU A 233 -5.28 -0.64 20.94
CA GLU A 233 -6.58 -0.36 21.57
C GLU A 233 -7.63 -1.44 21.26
N ARG A 234 -7.58 -2.05 20.07
CA ARG A 234 -8.50 -3.12 19.70
C ARG A 234 -8.10 -4.45 20.34
N GLN A 235 -6.80 -4.75 20.45
CA GLN A 235 -6.30 -5.89 21.22
C GLN A 235 -6.71 -5.80 22.70
N ASP A 236 -6.60 -4.63 23.32
CA ASP A 236 -7.04 -4.40 24.70
C ASP A 236 -8.53 -4.71 24.92
N ARG A 237 -9.38 -4.35 23.94
CA ARG A 237 -10.82 -4.67 23.98
C ARG A 237 -11.05 -6.18 23.87
N ILE A 238 -10.36 -6.86 22.95
CA ILE A 238 -10.41 -8.33 22.79
C ILE A 238 -10.00 -9.03 24.08
N ILE A 239 -8.90 -8.60 24.70
CA ILE A 239 -8.40 -9.16 25.97
C ILE A 239 -9.46 -8.99 27.06
N SER A 240 -10.02 -7.78 27.21
CA SER A 240 -11.06 -7.52 28.21
C SER A 240 -12.29 -8.42 28.00
N ASP A 241 -12.76 -8.55 26.76
CA ASP A 241 -13.94 -9.35 26.43
C ASP A 241 -13.68 -10.85 26.65
N ALA A 242 -12.48 -11.35 26.34
CA ALA A 242 -12.08 -12.73 26.59
C ALA A 242 -12.03 -13.07 28.08
N LEU A 243 -11.47 -12.16 28.89
CA LEU A 243 -11.40 -12.32 30.35
C LEU A 243 -12.79 -12.31 30.99
N ASP A 244 -13.66 -11.39 30.56
CA ASP A 244 -15.05 -11.32 31.04
C ASP A 244 -15.84 -12.59 30.67
N GLU A 245 -15.65 -13.13 29.46
CA GLU A 245 -16.28 -14.38 29.04
C GLU A 245 -15.73 -15.60 29.81
N ALA A 246 -14.42 -15.66 30.02
CA ALA A 246 -13.79 -16.71 30.82
C ALA A 246 -14.29 -16.70 32.28
N GLU A 247 -14.43 -15.52 32.90
CA GLU A 247 -15.01 -15.38 34.24
C GLU A 247 -16.47 -15.88 34.26
N GLN A 248 -17.29 -15.48 33.29
CA GLN A 248 -18.68 -15.90 33.19
C GLN A 248 -18.85 -17.42 33.01
N ARG A 249 -17.83 -18.09 32.45
CA ARG A 249 -17.81 -19.55 32.26
C ARG A 249 -17.26 -20.33 33.46
N ASP A 250 -16.79 -19.66 34.51
CA ASP A 250 -16.16 -20.27 35.68
C ASP A 250 -15.05 -21.27 35.26
N ILE A 251 -14.14 -20.86 34.35
CA ILE A 251 -13.13 -21.77 33.80
C ILE A 251 -12.20 -22.35 34.89
N ASP A 252 -11.95 -23.66 34.83
CA ASP A 252 -11.06 -24.40 35.76
C ASP A 252 -9.80 -24.95 35.07
N ARG A 253 -9.64 -24.64 33.78
CA ARG A 253 -8.55 -25.04 32.89
C ARG A 253 -8.41 -24.02 31.76
N PRO A 254 -7.26 -23.97 31.06
CA PRO A 254 -7.06 -23.04 29.96
C PRO A 254 -8.18 -23.15 28.92
N MET A 255 -8.62 -21.99 28.43
CA MET A 255 -9.64 -21.86 27.41
C MET A 255 -9.16 -20.95 26.29
N THR A 256 -9.27 -21.42 25.05
CA THR A 256 -8.82 -20.68 23.86
C THR A 256 -10.02 -20.20 23.06
N PHE A 257 -10.02 -18.92 22.72
CA PHE A 257 -11.07 -18.25 21.97
C PHE A 257 -10.52 -17.88 20.58
N PRO A 258 -11.05 -18.42 19.48
CA PRO A 258 -10.75 -17.91 18.16
C PRO A 258 -11.26 -16.48 18.02
N ILE A 259 -10.49 -15.65 17.31
CA ILE A 259 -10.73 -14.23 17.09
C ILE A 259 -10.90 -13.98 15.59
N SER A 260 -11.96 -13.24 15.26
CA SER A 260 -12.14 -12.58 13.97
C SER A 260 -12.99 -11.35 14.23
N THR A 261 -12.41 -10.16 14.11
CA THR A 261 -13.17 -8.93 14.37
C THR A 261 -13.91 -8.46 13.12
N GLU A 262 -15.00 -7.70 13.28
CA GLU A 262 -15.60 -6.98 12.17
C GLU A 262 -14.60 -6.03 11.48
N LYS A 263 -14.70 -5.93 10.15
CA LYS A 263 -13.95 -4.97 9.34
C LYS A 263 -14.29 -3.54 9.77
N ALA A 264 -13.32 -2.85 10.34
CA ALA A 264 -13.45 -1.48 10.83
C ALA A 264 -12.83 -0.51 9.82
N PRO A 265 -13.52 0.61 9.49
CA PRO A 265 -12.91 1.67 8.70
C PRO A 265 -11.87 2.43 9.55
N TRP A 266 -10.75 2.77 8.96
CA TRP A 266 -9.71 3.61 9.55
C TRP A 266 -9.12 4.56 8.51
N GLY A 267 -8.39 5.58 8.95
CA GLY A 267 -7.74 6.56 8.07
C GLY A 267 -8.64 7.74 7.67
N TYR A 268 -9.97 7.66 7.83
CA TYR A 268 -10.85 8.80 7.56
C TYR A 268 -10.68 9.91 8.61
N PRO A 269 -10.78 11.20 8.23
CA PRO A 269 -10.92 12.29 9.19
C PRO A 269 -12.06 11.97 10.19
N PRO A 270 -11.88 12.25 11.50
CA PRO A 270 -12.88 11.91 12.51
C PRO A 270 -14.12 12.82 12.44
N GLY A 271 -15.04 12.52 11.51
CA GLY A 271 -16.38 13.10 11.38
C GLY A 271 -16.46 14.58 10.94
N GLU A 272 -17.64 14.99 10.46
CA GLU A 272 -17.95 16.35 9.96
C GLU A 272 -17.78 17.48 11.02
N GLU A 273 -17.51 17.15 12.29
CA GLU A 273 -17.31 18.15 13.36
C GLU A 273 -15.83 18.42 13.72
N ASN A 274 -14.86 17.59 13.31
CA ASN A 274 -13.47 17.73 13.80
C ASN A 274 -12.39 18.06 12.74
N GLY A 275 -12.72 18.21 11.46
CA GLY A 275 -11.77 18.73 10.45
C GLY A 275 -11.79 17.98 9.11
N THR A 276 -10.85 18.34 8.24
CA THR A 276 -10.68 17.81 6.86
C THR A 276 -9.43 16.93 6.71
N GLU A 277 -8.77 16.57 7.81
CA GLU A 277 -7.43 15.98 7.79
C GLU A 277 -7.44 14.50 8.23
N PHE A 278 -6.65 13.67 7.55
CA PHE A 278 -6.52 12.24 7.84
C PHE A 278 -6.04 12.01 9.27
N VAL A 279 -6.31 10.82 9.83
CA VAL A 279 -5.93 10.49 11.22
C VAL A 279 -4.44 10.16 11.41
N TYR A 280 -3.64 10.24 10.34
CA TYR A 280 -2.19 10.04 10.38
C TYR A 280 -1.44 11.06 9.51
N ASP A 281 -0.26 11.47 9.99
CA ASP A 281 0.51 12.61 9.46
C ASP A 281 1.41 12.27 8.26
N ASP A 282 1.67 10.98 8.00
CA ASP A 282 2.53 10.58 6.87
C ASP A 282 1.85 10.85 5.53
N VAL A 283 2.30 11.92 4.87
CA VAL A 283 1.74 12.40 3.61
C VAL A 283 2.02 11.46 2.44
N ASP A 284 3.03 10.60 2.49
CA ASP A 284 3.23 9.57 1.45
C ASP A 284 2.19 8.47 1.58
N TRP A 285 2.04 7.92 2.77
CA TRP A 285 1.05 6.88 3.04
C TRP A 285 -0.38 7.36 2.84
N ASN A 286 -0.66 8.62 3.19
CA ASN A 286 -1.96 9.23 2.97
C ASN A 286 -2.30 9.28 1.47
N ASN A 287 -1.35 9.72 0.64
CA ASN A 287 -1.54 9.77 -0.81
C ASN A 287 -1.52 8.38 -1.47
N ALA A 288 -0.86 7.40 -0.86
CA ALA A 288 -0.77 6.05 -1.38
C ALA A 288 -2.01 5.21 -1.05
N VAL A 289 -2.47 5.26 0.20
CA VAL A 289 -3.53 4.39 0.73
C VAL A 289 -4.70 5.21 1.25
N GLY A 290 -4.47 6.32 1.96
CA GLY A 290 -5.54 7.12 2.54
C GLY A 290 -6.34 6.31 3.57
N SER A 291 -7.67 6.28 3.45
CA SER A 291 -8.52 5.44 4.31
C SER A 291 -8.71 4.02 3.76
N PHE A 292 -8.88 3.07 4.68
CA PHE A 292 -9.00 1.65 4.39
C PHE A 292 -9.83 0.92 5.45
N HIS A 293 -10.10 -0.35 5.23
CA HIS A 293 -10.73 -1.23 6.22
C HIS A 293 -9.70 -2.21 6.76
N TYR A 294 -9.77 -2.50 8.06
CA TYR A 294 -8.89 -3.46 8.70
C TYR A 294 -9.66 -4.37 9.67
N TRP A 295 -9.09 -5.52 9.99
CA TRP A 295 -9.62 -6.43 11.00
C TRP A 295 -8.49 -7.25 11.64
N LEU A 296 -8.73 -7.76 12.84
CA LEU A 296 -7.82 -8.66 13.53
C LEU A 296 -8.34 -10.10 13.46
N GLU A 297 -7.44 -11.04 13.26
CA GLU A 297 -7.68 -12.49 13.31
C GLU A 297 -6.66 -13.16 14.23
N GLY A 298 -7.00 -14.31 14.80
CA GLY A 298 -6.07 -15.07 15.64
C GLY A 298 -6.76 -15.82 16.76
N GLU A 299 -6.11 -15.91 17.91
CA GLU A 299 -6.65 -16.57 19.09
C GLU A 299 -6.14 -15.95 20.40
N ILE A 300 -6.94 -16.08 21.45
CA ILE A 300 -6.52 -15.76 22.83
C ILE A 300 -6.75 -16.95 23.73
N THR A 301 -5.73 -17.34 24.47
CA THR A 301 -5.83 -18.38 25.50
C THR A 301 -5.85 -17.74 26.88
N VAL A 302 -6.94 -17.94 27.62
CA VAL A 302 -7.09 -17.50 29.01
C VAL A 302 -6.82 -18.67 29.95
N TYR A 303 -5.94 -18.44 30.93
CA TYR A 303 -5.53 -19.41 31.92
C TYR A 303 -6.18 -19.08 33.27
N PRO A 304 -6.78 -20.07 33.96
CA PRO A 304 -7.32 -19.84 35.30
C PRO A 304 -6.18 -19.47 36.28
N PRO A 305 -6.49 -18.75 37.37
CA PRO A 305 -5.47 -18.32 38.33
C PRO A 305 -4.81 -19.51 39.03
N ASP A 306 -3.50 -19.42 39.24
CA ASP A 306 -2.70 -20.44 39.96
C ASP A 306 -3.12 -20.60 41.44
N GLU A 307 -3.66 -19.53 42.04
CA GLU A 307 -4.13 -19.48 43.42
C GLU A 307 -5.62 -19.12 43.48
N GLU A 308 -6.35 -19.69 44.44
CA GLU A 308 -7.77 -19.39 44.63
C GLU A 308 -7.97 -17.89 44.94
N GLY A 309 -8.65 -17.19 44.03
CA GLY A 309 -8.88 -15.74 44.11
C GLY A 309 -7.75 -14.87 43.56
N GLY A 310 -6.79 -15.45 42.83
CA GLY A 310 -5.85 -14.70 41.98
C GLY A 310 -6.48 -14.24 40.66
N ASP A 311 -5.77 -13.39 39.93
CA ASP A 311 -6.18 -12.93 38.60
C ASP A 311 -5.82 -14.00 37.54
N PRO A 312 -6.66 -14.23 36.52
CA PRO A 312 -6.30 -15.08 35.38
C PRO A 312 -5.16 -14.46 34.58
N SER A 313 -4.39 -15.29 33.88
CA SER A 313 -3.39 -14.84 32.90
C SER A 313 -3.85 -15.14 31.49
N TYR A 314 -3.24 -14.50 30.48
CA TYR A 314 -3.59 -14.75 29.08
C TYR A 314 -2.37 -14.69 28.14
N GLU A 315 -2.57 -15.26 26.96
CA GLU A 315 -1.66 -15.20 25.80
C GLU A 315 -2.51 -14.90 24.56
N LEU A 316 -2.22 -13.81 23.86
CA LEU A 316 -2.92 -13.34 22.67
C LEU A 316 -1.98 -13.40 21.47
N ASP A 317 -2.35 -14.18 20.47
CA ASP A 317 -1.69 -14.24 19.16
C ASP A 317 -2.66 -13.72 18.10
N THR A 318 -2.30 -12.62 17.44
CA THR A 318 -3.15 -11.99 16.43
C THR A 318 -2.35 -11.53 15.23
N SER A 319 -3.01 -11.49 14.08
CA SER A 319 -2.56 -10.78 12.89
C SER A 319 -3.52 -9.63 12.60
N VAL A 320 -2.98 -8.58 11.97
CA VAL A 320 -3.79 -7.52 11.36
C VAL A 320 -3.91 -7.79 9.88
N ASN A 321 -5.12 -7.66 9.36
CA ASN A 321 -5.42 -7.68 7.94
C ASN A 321 -6.01 -6.33 7.53
N MET A 322 -5.73 -5.88 6.32
CA MET A 322 -6.30 -4.66 5.76
C MET A 322 -6.64 -4.83 4.28
N GLU A 323 -7.67 -4.12 3.85
CA GLU A 323 -8.03 -4.04 2.45
C GLU A 323 -8.61 -2.67 2.08
N LYS A 324 -8.35 -2.28 0.84
CA LYS A 324 -8.89 -1.09 0.20
C LYS A 324 -9.11 -1.37 -1.28
N TRP A 325 -10.26 -0.98 -1.80
CA TRP A 325 -10.42 -0.80 -3.24
C TRP A 325 -9.83 0.56 -3.63
N TYR A 326 -8.79 0.57 -4.46
CA TYR A 326 -8.12 1.81 -4.91
C TYR A 326 -8.89 2.38 -6.10
N ASP A 327 -9.87 3.21 -5.81
CA ASP A 327 -10.82 3.77 -6.76
C ASP A 327 -10.82 5.30 -6.83
N TRP A 328 -11.48 5.81 -7.87
CA TRP A 328 -11.59 7.23 -8.15
C TRP A 328 -13.06 7.64 -8.36
N GLU A 329 -13.43 8.79 -7.78
CA GLU A 329 -14.79 9.28 -7.84
C GLU A 329 -15.12 9.90 -9.21
N ARG A 330 -16.05 9.28 -9.94
CA ARG A 330 -16.42 9.62 -11.33
C ARG A 330 -17.01 11.02 -11.50
N ASP A 331 -17.78 11.48 -10.52
CA ASP A 331 -18.50 12.76 -10.56
C ASP A 331 -17.86 13.82 -9.65
N ASN A 332 -16.60 13.61 -9.22
CA ASN A 332 -15.89 14.49 -8.31
C ASN A 332 -14.77 15.26 -9.02
N ASP A 333 -14.99 16.55 -9.25
CA ASP A 333 -14.00 17.45 -9.84
C ASP A 333 -13.04 18.06 -8.81
N ASP A 334 -13.11 17.62 -7.54
CA ASP A 334 -12.16 18.03 -6.52
C ASP A 334 -10.78 17.45 -6.84
N PRO A 335 -9.71 18.24 -6.60
CA PRO A 335 -8.35 17.82 -6.86
C PRO A 335 -7.97 16.63 -5.97
N VAL A 336 -7.13 15.74 -6.52
CA VAL A 336 -6.69 14.52 -5.79
C VAL A 336 -5.88 14.84 -4.53
N PHE A 337 -5.09 15.91 -4.55
CA PHE A 337 -4.24 16.31 -3.42
C PHE A 337 -4.71 17.66 -2.89
N GLU A 338 -4.93 17.83 -1.58
CA GLU A 338 -5.61 19.02 -1.05
C GLU A 338 -4.73 20.28 -0.85
N ASP A 339 -3.40 20.22 -0.72
CA ASP A 339 -2.55 21.43 -0.48
C ASP A 339 -1.14 21.37 -1.10
N ASP A 340 -0.57 22.55 -1.42
CA ASP A 340 0.76 22.95 -1.96
C ASP A 340 1.39 22.17 -3.13
N TRP A 341 1.11 20.87 -3.29
CA TRP A 341 1.41 20.09 -4.49
C TRP A 341 0.71 20.69 -5.73
N LYS A 342 -0.48 21.27 -5.52
CA LYS A 342 -1.30 21.94 -6.54
C LYS A 342 -0.60 23.09 -7.25
N GLU A 343 0.25 23.86 -6.56
CA GLU A 343 0.83 25.04 -7.19
C GLU A 343 1.96 24.69 -8.17
N ASN A 344 2.49 23.47 -8.11
CA ASN A 344 3.70 23.13 -8.87
C ASN A 344 3.69 21.80 -9.64
N ILE A 345 2.81 20.82 -9.36
CA ILE A 345 3.00 19.46 -9.92
C ILE A 345 1.75 18.75 -10.51
N ALA A 346 0.51 18.92 -9.99
CA ALA A 346 -0.66 18.18 -10.53
C ALA A 346 -1.97 19.00 -10.54
N GLY A 347 -2.63 19.08 -11.70
CA GLY A 347 -3.88 19.82 -11.93
C GLY A 347 -5.12 18.94 -12.14
N TYR A 348 -5.02 17.64 -11.92
CA TYR A 348 -6.07 16.66 -12.19
C TYR A 348 -6.99 16.38 -10.99
N SER A 349 -8.25 16.08 -11.27
CA SER A 349 -9.30 15.73 -10.30
C SER A 349 -9.48 14.22 -10.13
N GLN A 350 -10.24 13.82 -9.11
CA GLN A 350 -10.72 12.44 -8.94
C GLN A 350 -11.42 11.92 -10.22
N SER A 351 -12.28 12.74 -10.82
CA SER A 351 -12.99 12.44 -12.08
C SER A 351 -12.04 12.23 -13.26
N ASP A 352 -10.92 12.97 -13.33
CA ASP A 352 -9.91 12.80 -14.38
C ASP A 352 -9.22 11.42 -14.29
N LEU A 353 -9.02 10.87 -13.09
CA LEU A 353 -8.49 9.51 -12.92
C LEU A 353 -9.53 8.43 -13.19
N ALA A 354 -10.77 8.65 -12.75
CA ALA A 354 -11.87 7.76 -13.10
C ALA A 354 -12.05 7.66 -14.63
N GLU A 355 -11.86 8.77 -15.36
CA GLU A 355 -11.85 8.75 -16.83
C GLU A 355 -10.73 7.87 -17.38
N LEU A 356 -9.49 7.94 -16.86
CA LEU A 356 -8.40 7.06 -17.30
C LEU A 356 -8.77 5.58 -17.19
N HIS A 357 -9.43 5.21 -16.09
CA HIS A 357 -9.99 3.88 -15.90
C HIS A 357 -11.06 3.54 -16.94
N GLN A 358 -12.03 4.42 -17.13
CA GLN A 358 -13.12 4.25 -18.10
C GLN A 358 -12.64 4.21 -19.56
N TYR A 359 -11.45 4.73 -19.88
CA TYR A 359 -10.84 4.64 -21.21
C TYR A 359 -9.86 3.47 -21.34
N GLY A 360 -9.65 2.67 -20.29
CA GLY A 360 -8.72 1.54 -20.27
C GLY A 360 -7.25 1.96 -20.35
N MET A 361 -6.95 3.19 -19.91
CA MET A 361 -5.58 3.73 -19.81
C MET A 361 -4.95 3.54 -18.44
N ALA A 362 -5.78 3.16 -17.47
CA ALA A 362 -5.43 2.82 -16.11
C ALA A 362 -6.46 1.81 -15.61
N GLN A 363 -6.19 1.13 -14.48
CA GLN A 363 -7.15 0.21 -13.89
C GLN A 363 -7.12 0.33 -12.37
N GLU A 364 -8.31 0.45 -11.76
CA GLU A 364 -8.50 0.39 -10.30
C GLU A 364 -8.22 -1.04 -9.82
N PHE A 365 -7.75 -1.18 -8.58
CA PHE A 365 -7.22 -2.45 -8.06
C PHE A 365 -7.40 -2.58 -6.55
N TRP A 366 -7.24 -3.78 -6.01
CA TRP A 366 -7.21 -3.97 -4.56
C TRP A 366 -5.83 -3.67 -4.00
N ILE A 367 -5.81 -2.92 -2.91
CA ILE A 367 -4.69 -2.90 -1.97
C ILE A 367 -5.07 -3.85 -0.84
N ARG A 368 -4.18 -4.77 -0.49
CA ARG A 368 -4.33 -5.66 0.65
C ARG A 368 -3.05 -5.69 1.46
N GLY A 369 -3.14 -5.95 2.74
CA GLY A 369 -1.97 -6.13 3.59
C GLY A 369 -2.30 -7.02 4.77
N ASP A 370 -1.32 -7.78 5.21
CA ASP A 370 -1.38 -8.61 6.40
C ASP A 370 -0.04 -8.53 7.15
N ALA A 371 -0.09 -8.62 8.47
CA ALA A 371 1.08 -8.76 9.32
C ALA A 371 0.74 -9.51 10.61
N ASP A 372 1.64 -10.41 11.00
CA ASP A 372 1.62 -11.03 12.33
C ASP A 372 2.05 -10.00 13.38
N LEU A 373 1.26 -9.87 14.45
CA LEU A 373 1.56 -8.95 15.55
C LEU A 373 2.35 -9.68 16.64
N PRO A 374 3.14 -8.96 17.47
CA PRO A 374 3.79 -9.54 18.62
C PRO A 374 2.77 -10.18 19.58
N THR A 375 3.08 -11.38 20.08
CA THR A 375 2.29 -12.03 21.13
C THR A 375 2.19 -11.14 22.37
N VAL A 376 0.97 -10.96 22.89
CA VAL A 376 0.70 -10.18 24.11
C VAL A 376 0.39 -11.15 25.26
N GLU A 377 1.14 -11.02 26.36
CA GLU A 377 0.98 -11.83 27.58
C GLU A 377 0.65 -10.91 28.78
N GLY A 378 -0.20 -11.38 29.70
CA GLY A 378 -0.61 -10.58 30.87
C GLY A 378 -1.04 -11.38 32.10
#